data_AF-A0A6M1S482-F1
#
_entry.id   AF-A0A6M1S482-F1
#
_cell.length_a   1.000
_cell.length_b   1.000
_cell.length_c   1.000
_cell.angle_alpha   90.00
_cell.angle_beta   90.00
_cell.angle_gamma   90.00
#
_symmetry.space_group_name_H-M   'P 1'
#
loop_
_entity.id
_entity.type
_entity.pdbx_description
1 polymer ?
#
loop_
_entity_poly.entity_id
_entity_poly.type
_entity_poly.pdbx_seq_one_letter_code
_entity_poly.pdbx_strand_id
1 'polypeptide(L)'
;MTKLIASGSEPRDGAVLSKPEIQCLTLVAEGKRPLDICNLLVLAEIQVEDLLQSAQQKLGARNRMHAVSLAMLAGAIRHESHSKPE
;
A
#
# COMPACT_ATOMS: atom_id res chain seq x y z
N MET A 1 30.95 -1.10 19.87
CA MET A 1 29.98 -2.22 19.73
C MET A 1 28.64 -1.65 19.29
N THR A 2 28.23 -1.85 18.04
CA THR A 2 26.83 -2.08 17.63
C THR A 2 26.87 -2.50 16.16
N LYS A 3 26.51 -3.74 15.91
CA LYS A 3 26.53 -4.41 14.61
C LYS A 3 25.21 -4.07 13.92
N LEU A 4 25.24 -3.18 12.92
CA LEU A 4 24.10 -2.92 12.07
C LEU A 4 24.00 -4.08 11.06
N ILE A 5 23.12 -5.03 11.34
CA ILE A 5 22.82 -6.10 10.39
C ILE A 5 22.05 -5.49 9.21
N ALA A 6 22.77 -5.23 8.13
CA ALA A 6 22.17 -5.12 6.81
C ALA A 6 21.59 -6.49 6.47
N SER A 7 20.29 -6.67 6.71
CA SER A 7 19.58 -7.83 6.19
C SER A 7 19.44 -7.64 4.70
N GLY A 8 20.27 -8.35 3.94
CA GLY A 8 20.13 -8.46 2.49
C GLY A 8 18.77 -9.03 2.13
N SER A 9 18.16 -8.49 1.09
CA SER A 9 17.08 -9.13 0.34
C SER A 9 17.21 -8.62 -1.09
N GLU A 10 17.74 -9.48 -1.96
CA GLU A 10 17.99 -9.17 -3.36
C GLU A 10 16.67 -8.84 -4.08
N PRO A 11 16.54 -7.69 -4.76
CA PRO A 11 15.40 -7.44 -5.64
C PRO A 11 15.82 -7.70 -7.09
N ARG A 12 15.06 -8.51 -7.82
CA ARG A 12 15.02 -8.41 -9.28
C ARG A 12 13.58 -8.56 -9.76
N ASP A 13 13.01 -7.41 -10.17
CA ASP A 13 11.68 -7.20 -10.74
C ASP A 13 10.49 -7.37 -9.77
N GLY A 14 9.97 -6.25 -9.25
CA GLY A 14 8.79 -6.21 -8.37
C GLY A 14 9.11 -5.67 -6.98
N ALA A 15 9.11 -4.35 -6.82
CA ALA A 15 9.32 -3.73 -5.52
C ALA A 15 8.23 -4.19 -4.53
N VAL A 16 8.64 -4.98 -3.52
CA VAL A 16 7.75 -5.43 -2.45
C VAL A 16 7.27 -4.20 -1.69
N LEU A 17 5.97 -3.94 -1.76
CA LEU A 17 5.33 -2.85 -1.03
C LEU A 17 5.54 -3.03 0.48
N SER A 18 5.78 -1.92 1.17
CA SER A 18 5.82 -1.88 2.63
C SER A 18 4.43 -2.14 3.21
N LYS A 19 4.34 -2.68 4.42
CA LYS A 19 3.07 -2.87 5.14
C LYS A 19 2.16 -1.61 5.16
N PRO A 20 2.65 -0.41 5.50
CA PRO A 20 1.80 0.80 5.46
C PRO A 20 1.35 1.17 4.04
N GLU A 21 2.13 0.88 3.01
CA GLU A 21 1.74 1.11 1.60
C GLU A 21 0.61 0.17 1.20
N ILE A 22 0.71 -1.11 1.56
CA ILE A 22 -0.33 -2.12 1.37
C ILE A 22 -1.61 -1.69 2.08
N GLN A 23 -1.53 -1.23 3.33
CA GLN A 23 -2.69 -0.76 4.09
C GLN A 23 -3.36 0.46 3.43
N CYS A 24 -2.58 1.46 3.04
CA CYS A 24 -3.11 2.63 2.35
C CYS A 24 -3.79 2.24 1.03
N LEU A 25 -3.17 1.42 0.19
CA LEU A 25 -3.77 0.96 -1.07
C LEU A 25 -5.02 0.09 -0.86
N THR A 26 -5.04 -0.73 0.20
CA THR A 26 -6.23 -1.53 0.56
C THR A 26 -7.40 -0.62 0.91
N LEU A 27 -7.19 0.38 1.76
CA LEU A 27 -8.25 1.33 2.14
C LEU A 27 -8.73 2.16 0.95
N VAL A 28 -7.83 2.55 0.04
CA VAL A 28 -8.22 3.20 -1.23
C VAL A 28 -9.08 2.26 -2.08
N ALA A 29 -8.72 0.98 -2.16
CA ALA A 29 -9.52 -0.02 -2.89
C ALA A 29 -10.91 -0.23 -2.28
N GLU A 30 -11.06 -0.05 -0.97
CA GLU A 30 -12.33 -0.04 -0.26
C GLU A 30 -13.11 1.29 -0.38
N GLY A 31 -12.59 2.25 -1.17
CA GLY A 31 -13.24 3.52 -1.44
C GLY A 31 -13.02 4.60 -0.36
N LYS A 32 -12.06 4.40 0.55
CA LYS A 32 -11.70 5.42 1.55
C LYS A 32 -10.96 6.59 0.91
N ARG A 33 -11.26 7.81 1.37
CA ARG A 33 -10.52 9.01 0.97
C ARG A 33 -9.24 9.16 1.80
N PRO A 34 -8.23 9.91 1.35
CA PRO A 34 -6.99 10.12 2.09
C PRO A 34 -7.23 10.57 3.53
N LEU A 35 -8.18 11.51 3.75
CA LEU A 35 -8.55 11.97 5.08
C LEU A 35 -9.13 10.86 5.99
N ASP A 36 -9.92 9.94 5.42
CA ASP A 36 -10.42 8.78 6.17
C ASP A 36 -9.24 7.86 6.57
N ILE A 37 -8.29 7.66 5.66
CA ILE A 37 -7.10 6.84 5.87
C ILE A 37 -6.22 7.42 6.98
N CYS A 38 -6.03 8.75 7.01
CA CYS A 38 -5.32 9.44 8.09
C CYS A 38 -5.91 9.10 9.46
N ASN A 39 -7.24 9.18 9.56
CA ASN A 39 -7.96 8.89 10.81
C ASN A 39 -7.86 7.41 11.19
N LEU A 40 -7.99 6.50 10.21
CA LEU A 40 -7.96 5.05 10.43
C LEU A 40 -6.56 4.54 10.82
N LEU A 41 -5.51 5.10 10.22
CA LEU A 41 -4.13 4.67 10.45
C LEU A 41 -3.40 5.54 11.49
N VAL A 42 -4.03 6.60 11.99
CA VAL A 42 -3.45 7.57 12.93
C VAL A 42 -2.16 8.17 12.34
N LEU A 43 -2.25 8.63 11.09
CA LEU A 43 -1.15 9.23 10.33
C LEU A 43 -1.49 10.67 9.91
N ALA A 44 -0.46 11.49 9.68
CA ALA A 44 -0.65 12.79 9.06
C ALA A 44 -0.96 12.64 7.56
N GLU A 45 -1.70 13.59 6.99
CA GLU A 45 -2.08 13.58 5.57
C GLU A 45 -0.88 13.50 4.64
N ILE A 46 0.18 14.26 4.94
CA ILE A 46 1.42 14.20 4.15
C ILE A 46 2.05 12.80 4.15
N GLN A 47 1.97 12.08 5.27
CA GLN A 47 2.51 10.72 5.35
C GLN A 47 1.67 9.73 4.53
N VAL A 48 0.34 9.88 4.54
CA VAL A 48 -0.54 9.04 3.72
C VAL A 48 -0.29 9.29 2.23
N GLU A 49 -0.16 10.54 1.82
CA GLU A 49 0.15 10.91 0.45
C GLU A 49 1.53 10.40 0.00
N ASP A 50 2.56 10.54 0.84
CA ASP A 50 3.91 10.01 0.59
C ASP A 50 3.91 8.49 0.42
N LEU A 51 3.18 7.77 1.29
CA LEU A 51 3.04 6.30 1.21
C LEU A 51 2.34 5.89 -0.10
N LEU A 52 1.26 6.57 -0.47
CA LEU A 52 0.52 6.29 -1.71
C LEU A 52 1.39 6.59 -2.94
N GLN A 53 2.13 7.69 -2.93
CA GLN A 53 3.03 8.05 -4.02
C GLN A 53 4.21 7.07 -4.14
N SER A 54 4.81 6.68 -3.02
CA SER A 54 5.85 5.65 -2.97
C SER A 54 5.34 4.31 -3.53
N ALA A 55 4.13 3.88 -3.14
CA ALA A 55 3.50 2.67 -3.66
C ALA A 55 3.27 2.76 -5.18
N GLN A 56 2.78 3.91 -5.68
CA GLN A 56 2.60 4.14 -7.12
C GLN A 56 3.93 4.01 -7.88
N GLN A 57 5.01 4.61 -7.38
CA GLN A 57 6.33 4.52 -8.00
C GLN A 57 6.87 3.08 -8.00
N LYS A 58 6.76 2.38 -6.86
CA LYS A 58 7.20 0.98 -6.71
C LYS A 58 6.48 0.02 -7.67
N LEU A 59 5.20 0.27 -7.93
CA LEU A 59 4.39 -0.53 -8.84
C LEU A 59 4.53 -0.09 -10.31
N GLY A 60 5.23 1.01 -10.61
CA GLY A 60 5.26 1.58 -11.96
C GLY A 60 3.90 2.12 -12.43
N ALA A 61 3.03 2.51 -11.49
CA ALA A 61 1.69 2.98 -11.77
C ALA A 61 1.67 4.43 -12.24
N ARG A 62 0.69 4.75 -13.10
CA ARG A 62 0.48 6.12 -13.63
C ARG A 62 -0.35 7.00 -12.72
N ASN A 63 -1.19 6.40 -11.88
CA ASN A 63 -2.05 7.09 -10.93
C ASN A 63 -2.44 6.11 -9.81
N ARG A 64 -3.15 6.62 -8.81
CA ARG A 64 -3.54 5.87 -7.60
C ARG A 64 -4.43 4.66 -7.93
N MET A 65 -5.38 4.80 -8.84
CA MET A 65 -6.26 3.69 -9.24
C MET A 65 -5.51 2.64 -10.06
N HIS A 66 -4.57 3.04 -10.91
CA HIS A 66 -3.68 2.12 -11.61
C HIS A 66 -2.81 1.33 -10.61
N ALA A 67 -2.31 1.97 -9.54
CA ALA A 67 -1.58 1.28 -8.47
C ALA A 67 -2.45 0.26 -7.72
N VAL A 68 -3.69 0.61 -7.40
CA VAL A 68 -4.66 -0.33 -6.82
C VAL A 68 -4.85 -1.55 -7.72
N SER A 69 -5.10 -1.34 -9.02
CA SER A 69 -5.28 -2.43 -9.98
C SER A 69 -4.04 -3.34 -10.06
N LEU A 70 -2.83 -2.76 -10.14
CA LEU A 70 -1.59 -3.53 -10.19
C LEU A 70 -1.35 -4.30 -8.88
N ALA A 71 -1.63 -3.69 -7.72
CA ALA A 71 -1.48 -4.34 -6.43
C ALA A 71 -2.48 -5.50 -6.24
N MET A 72 -3.71 -5.38 -6.76
CA MET A 72 -4.68 -6.48 -6.78
C MET A 72 -4.23 -7.62 -7.71
N LEU A 73 -3.79 -7.29 -8.93
CA LEU A 73 -3.31 -8.27 -9.91
C LEU A 73 -2.08 -9.03 -9.40
N ALA A 74 -1.18 -8.34 -8.69
CA ALA A 74 -0.03 -8.94 -8.04
C ALA A 74 -0.39 -9.73 -6.77
N GLY A 75 -1.64 -9.68 -6.30
CA GLY A 75 -2.10 -10.32 -5.07
C GLY A 75 -1.56 -9.66 -3.79
N ALA A 76 -1.00 -8.46 -3.89
CA ALA A 76 -0.45 -7.70 -2.76
C ALA A 76 -1.55 -7.11 -1.87
N ILE A 77 -2.71 -6.79 -2.43
CA ILE A 77 -3.93 -6.41 -1.70
C ILE A 77 -5.09 -7.28 -2.16
N ARG A 78 -6.06 -7.53 -1.27
CA ARG A 78 -7.30 -8.27 -1.55
C ARG A 78 -8.47 -7.51 -0.96
N HIS A 79 -9.62 -7.61 -1.63
CA HIS A 79 -10.89 -7.18 -1.06
C HIS A 79 -11.58 -8.41 -0.47
N GLU A 80 -11.76 -8.41 0.85
CA GLU A 80 -12.55 -9.44 1.52
C GLU A 80 -14.01 -9.05 1.40
N SER A 81 -14.70 -9.55 0.37
CA SER A 81 -16.14 -9.42 0.25
C SER A 81 -16.79 -10.28 1.33
N HIS A 82 -16.96 -9.71 2.53
CA HIS A 82 -17.78 -10.32 3.57
C HIS A 82 -19.25 -10.14 3.17
N SER A 83 -19.71 -10.98 2.24
CA SER A 83 -21.12 -11.14 1.93
C SER A 83 -21.79 -11.65 3.19
N LYS A 84 -22.45 -10.77 3.94
CA LYS A 84 -23.30 -11.15 5.06
C LYS A 84 -24.40 -12.06 4.48
N PRO A 85 -24.52 -13.33 4.88
CA PRO A 85 -25.66 -14.13 4.48
C PRO A 85 -26.91 -13.50 5.09
N GLU A 86 -27.90 -13.32 4.23
CA GLU A 86 -29.26 -12.83 4.50
C GLU A 86 -30.04 -13.69 5.51
#